data_AF-G4Z3M6-F1
#
_entry.id   AF-G4Z3M6-F1
#
_cell.length_a   1.000
_cell.length_b   1.000
_cell.length_c   1.000
_cell.angle_alpha   90.00
_cell.angle_beta   90.00
_cell.angle_gamma   90.00
#
_symmetry.space_group_name_H-M   'P 1'
#
loop_
_entity.id
_entity.type
_entity.pdbx_description
1 polymer ?
#
loop_
_entity_poly.entity_id
_entity_poly.type
_entity_poly.pdbx_seq_one_letter_code
_entity_poly.pdbx_strand_id
1 'polypeptide(L)'
;MEVVDVLLSLSTSAERTPKIARAAALGLQTLLSLETHELSGLMTTHICRSTAMQHCATWLLGDEGVAPASSQRRGARSPVFDDTVAMLQVCTRGIASVDSGVQDAALRLLCSLLVLDDASSSALSSAVRLSGILISISWLLNHSAPHIAATAATTLELIIRHSPPSDILRAVIEQGCVIIYRALLSACSGAKKTPAQAAVAASCRSLLNWVTEEVAWQSGVVAASVQSVLSSTNVLLQKNIVLTMQILAQRNAAIREALEDQDFRTDALVSAIQSDDDAGLAVSLLSICLNCSDKCSTLKIESCTKDNPNDGDEQGRTIRLLCADGEFVEIGALLLRQHSNLLRQLKLEQPQDQAGNSLTVLDRLKAFKASNVQLCVNLLPLTQQEAVRTLTKLDSFPSMQELLHLANTIGSAKCWHVTTSAMCRMMTASNWLDIFQFASTDVRHPTLVLRCIRFALQLHHELGPRGNTRLLSQQEKQSPIDPAEQARADLASALKTAAVQMSQELFIG
;
A
#
# COMPACT_ATOMS: atom_id res chain seq x y z
N MET A 1 13.33 33.64 5.69
CA MET A 1 14.58 33.09 5.12
C MET A 1 15.76 33.54 5.96
N GLU A 2 16.03 34.85 6.07
CA GLU A 2 17.21 35.38 6.78
C GLU A 2 17.33 34.93 8.25
N VAL A 3 16.23 34.86 9.00
CA VAL A 3 16.26 34.46 10.42
C VAL A 3 16.67 32.99 10.61
N VAL A 4 16.28 32.09 9.70
CA VAL A 4 16.63 30.65 9.79
C VAL A 4 18.07 30.42 9.34
N ASP A 5 18.52 31.10 8.28
CA ASP A 5 19.93 31.06 7.82
C ASP A 5 20.90 31.58 8.89
N VAL A 6 20.45 32.58 9.65
CA VAL A 6 21.22 33.16 10.75
C VAL A 6 21.25 32.23 11.97
N LEU A 7 20.13 31.57 12.31
CA LEU A 7 20.10 30.54 13.37
C LEU A 7 20.96 29.31 13.02
N LEU A 8 20.95 28.89 11.75
CA LEU A 8 21.82 27.83 11.25
C LEU A 8 23.30 28.22 11.31
N SER A 9 23.63 29.45 10.90
CA SER A 9 24.98 30.01 11.01
C SER A 9 25.46 30.06 12.46
N LEU A 10 24.59 30.42 13.40
CA LEU A 10 24.89 30.40 14.83
C LEU A 10 25.14 28.99 15.37
N SER A 11 24.26 28.03 15.04
CA SER A 11 24.39 26.64 15.50
C SER A 11 25.62 25.91 14.95
N THR A 12 26.08 26.26 13.75
CA THR A 12 27.20 25.59 13.07
C THR A 12 28.55 26.31 13.22
N SER A 13 28.54 27.63 13.45
CA SER A 13 29.77 28.45 13.51
C SER A 13 30.25 28.76 14.93
N ALA A 14 29.42 28.50 15.96
CA ALA A 14 29.76 28.79 17.35
C ALA A 14 31.05 28.07 17.83
N GLU A 15 31.32 26.86 17.32
CA GLU A 15 32.52 26.10 17.67
C GLU A 15 33.74 26.36 16.76
N ARG A 16 33.53 26.86 15.52
CA ARG A 16 34.61 26.95 14.50
C ARG A 16 35.07 28.38 14.18
N THR A 17 34.19 29.37 14.22
CA THR A 17 34.48 30.73 13.74
C THR A 17 33.68 31.79 14.51
N PRO A 18 34.19 32.21 15.69
CA PRO A 18 33.45 33.06 16.65
C PRO A 18 33.02 34.43 16.09
N LYS A 19 33.76 34.99 15.12
CA LYS A 19 33.42 36.27 14.46
C LYS A 19 32.18 36.18 13.55
N ILE A 20 31.97 35.03 12.92
CA ILE A 20 30.84 34.79 12.01
C ILE A 20 29.56 34.57 12.82
N ALA A 21 29.66 33.83 13.94
CA ALA A 21 28.58 33.69 14.90
C ALA A 21 28.15 35.05 15.48
N ARG A 22 29.09 35.94 15.81
CA ARG A 22 28.78 37.30 16.29
C ARG A 22 28.06 38.17 15.24
N ALA A 23 28.50 38.13 13.98
CA ALA A 23 27.85 38.85 12.89
C ALA A 23 26.43 38.31 12.61
N ALA A 24 26.25 36.99 12.68
CA ALA A 24 24.97 36.33 12.59
C ALA A 24 24.03 36.75 13.74
N ALA A 25 24.49 36.72 14.99
CA ALA A 25 23.69 37.17 16.15
C ALA A 25 23.21 38.62 16.01
N LEU A 26 24.09 39.53 15.56
CA LEU A 26 23.75 40.94 15.32
C LEU A 26 22.78 41.10 14.14
N GLY A 27 22.94 40.32 13.07
CA GLY A 27 22.00 40.28 11.96
C GLY A 27 20.60 39.82 12.39
N LEU A 28 20.54 38.77 13.24
CA LEU A 28 19.30 38.26 13.83
C LEU A 28 18.60 39.33 14.67
N GLN A 29 19.36 40.04 15.51
CA GLN A 29 18.84 41.12 16.36
C GLN A 29 18.28 42.28 15.53
N THR A 30 18.96 42.62 14.44
CA THR A 30 18.54 43.70 13.55
C THR A 30 17.26 43.32 12.79
N LEU A 31 17.20 42.09 12.27
CA LEU A 31 16.01 41.57 11.58
C LEU A 31 14.78 41.46 12.47
N LEU A 32 14.96 41.00 13.71
CA LEU A 32 13.87 40.91 14.69
C LEU A 32 13.39 42.28 15.20
N SER A 33 14.21 43.33 15.05
CA SER A 33 13.85 44.71 15.41
C SER A 33 13.12 45.48 14.30
N LEU A 34 13.16 45.00 13.06
CA LEU A 34 12.67 45.71 11.87
C LEU A 34 11.27 45.29 11.42
N GLU A 35 10.79 44.09 11.78
CA GLU A 35 9.44 43.63 11.41
C GLU A 35 8.61 43.16 12.61
N THR A 36 7.41 43.74 12.77
CA THR A 36 6.37 43.26 13.67
C THR A 36 5.71 42.00 13.10
N HIS A 37 6.44 40.89 13.10
CA HIS A 37 5.85 39.57 12.88
C HIS A 37 5.21 39.07 14.19
N GLU A 38 4.06 38.38 14.15
CA GLU A 38 3.43 37.77 15.34
C GLU A 38 4.37 36.79 16.08
N LEU A 39 5.40 36.30 15.39
CA LEU A 39 6.45 35.44 15.94
C LEU A 39 7.71 36.22 16.40
N SER A 40 7.83 37.52 16.14
CA SER A 40 9.06 38.29 16.42
C SER A 40 9.32 38.39 17.91
N GLY A 41 8.28 38.61 18.72
CA GLY A 41 8.36 38.62 20.19
C GLY A 41 8.67 37.24 20.78
N LEU A 42 8.22 36.16 20.14
CA LEU A 42 8.52 34.79 20.56
C LEU A 42 10.00 34.46 20.26
N MET A 43 10.46 34.80 19.05
CA MET A 43 11.84 34.58 18.62
C MET A 43 12.86 35.44 19.39
N THR A 44 12.60 36.73 19.64
CA THR A 44 13.49 37.57 20.48
C THR A 44 13.57 37.07 21.92
N THR A 45 12.46 36.60 22.49
CA THR A 45 12.45 36.09 23.86
C THR A 45 13.21 34.75 23.99
N HIS A 46 13.16 33.88 22.97
CA HIS A 46 13.85 32.58 22.97
C HIS A 46 15.33 32.65 22.60
N ILE A 47 15.73 33.50 21.65
CA ILE A 47 17.16 33.74 21.32
C ILE A 47 17.89 34.32 22.54
N CYS A 48 17.22 35.19 23.29
CA CYS A 48 17.71 35.76 24.53
C CYS A 48 17.57 34.83 25.75
N ARG A 49 17.02 33.61 25.65
CA ARG A 49 16.80 32.66 26.80
C ARG A 49 17.27 31.22 26.57
N SER A 50 17.57 30.81 25.34
CA SER A 50 18.20 29.52 25.05
C SER A 50 19.56 29.50 25.74
N THR A 51 19.74 28.68 26.76
CA THR A 51 21.00 28.62 27.52
C THR A 51 22.19 28.27 26.64
N ALA A 52 22.01 27.54 25.53
CA ALA A 52 23.07 27.24 24.56
C ALA A 52 23.46 28.46 23.71
N MET A 53 22.48 29.23 23.22
CA MET A 53 22.76 30.47 22.47
C MET A 53 23.14 31.64 23.39
N GLN A 54 22.61 31.70 24.61
CA GLN A 54 23.06 32.59 25.67
C GLN A 54 24.49 32.23 26.10
N HIS A 55 24.87 30.95 26.25
CA HIS A 55 26.25 30.56 26.55
C HIS A 55 27.19 31.00 25.44
N CYS A 56 26.81 30.80 24.17
CA CYS A 56 27.58 31.25 23.03
C CYS A 56 27.65 32.78 22.98
N ALA A 57 26.54 33.49 23.22
CA ALA A 57 26.49 34.95 23.22
C ALA A 57 27.21 35.59 24.41
N THR A 58 27.10 35.08 25.64
CA THR A 58 27.82 35.60 26.82
C THR A 58 29.30 35.26 26.78
N TRP A 59 29.69 34.11 26.24
CA TRP A 59 31.11 33.78 26.01
C TRP A 59 31.73 34.64 24.89
N LEU A 60 30.95 35.05 23.89
CA LEU A 60 31.40 35.88 22.75
C LEU A 60 31.24 37.40 22.92
N LEU A 61 30.38 37.85 23.85
CA LEU A 61 30.08 39.26 24.15
C LEU A 61 30.57 39.70 25.53
N GLY A 62 31.14 38.82 26.34
CA GLY A 62 31.70 39.17 27.65
C GLY A 62 33.01 39.92 27.52
N ASP A 63 33.03 41.16 28.01
CA ASP A 63 34.21 41.79 28.60
C ASP A 63 34.96 40.75 29.47
N GLU A 64 36.29 40.74 29.36
CA GLU A 64 37.14 39.96 30.26
C GLU A 64 36.77 40.27 31.72
N GLY A 65 36.11 39.34 32.44
CA GLY A 65 35.98 39.53 33.89
C GLY A 65 34.94 38.77 34.70
N VAL A 66 33.93 38.08 34.15
CA VAL A 66 32.96 37.37 35.01
C VAL A 66 32.63 35.98 34.49
N ALA A 67 33.29 34.97 35.10
CA ALA A 67 32.87 33.58 35.00
C ALA A 67 31.47 33.40 35.60
N PRO A 68 30.55 32.63 34.98
CA PRO A 68 29.27 32.35 35.58
C PRO A 68 29.50 31.47 36.80
N ALA A 69 29.20 32.00 37.99
CA ALA A 69 29.22 31.24 39.22
C ALA A 69 28.29 30.02 39.06
N SER A 70 28.85 28.84 39.30
CA SER A 70 28.13 27.58 39.39
C SER A 70 27.00 27.68 40.41
N SER A 71 25.79 27.97 39.96
CA SER A 71 24.61 27.90 40.82
C SER A 71 24.19 26.44 40.95
N GLN A 72 24.77 25.79 41.97
CA GLN A 72 24.14 24.65 42.63
C GLN A 72 22.78 25.12 43.18
N ARG A 73 21.71 24.96 42.41
CA ARG A 73 20.34 24.90 42.94
C ARG A 73 19.69 23.61 42.44
N ARG A 74 19.79 22.58 43.27
CA ARG A 74 18.87 21.44 43.25
C ARG A 74 17.44 22.00 43.35
N GLY A 75 16.58 21.68 42.38
CA GLY A 75 15.14 21.68 42.59
C GLY A 75 14.25 22.66 41.82
N ALA A 76 14.72 23.38 40.79
CA ALA A 76 13.83 24.17 39.93
C ALA A 76 13.94 23.70 38.47
N ARG A 77 12.79 23.39 37.85
CA ARG A 77 12.67 23.04 36.42
C ARG A 77 13.41 24.08 35.58
N SER A 78 14.33 23.62 34.73
CA SER A 78 15.01 24.46 33.76
C SER A 78 13.99 25.14 32.83
N PRO A 79 14.08 26.45 32.56
CA PRO A 79 13.16 27.17 31.65
C PRO A 79 13.27 26.73 30.18
N VAL A 80 14.19 25.82 29.86
CA VAL A 80 14.36 25.20 28.54
C VAL A 80 13.11 24.43 28.08
N PHE A 81 12.21 24.05 29.00
CA PHE A 81 11.02 23.24 28.72
C PHE A 81 9.82 23.99 28.14
N ASP A 82 9.77 25.33 28.19
CA ASP A 82 8.61 26.09 27.68
C ASP A 82 8.63 26.29 26.14
N ASP A 83 9.74 25.96 25.46
CA ASP A 83 10.00 26.48 24.10
C ASP A 83 10.13 25.40 22.99
N THR A 84 10.12 24.11 23.36
CA THR A 84 10.18 22.98 22.41
C THR A 84 9.03 23.02 21.41
N VAL A 85 7.85 23.42 21.88
CA VAL A 85 6.63 23.51 21.05
C VAL A 85 6.77 24.62 20.01
N ALA A 86 7.32 25.77 20.39
CA ALA A 86 7.54 26.89 19.47
C ALA A 86 8.55 26.55 18.37
N MET A 87 9.68 25.95 18.76
CA MET A 87 10.70 25.50 17.80
C MET A 87 10.13 24.44 16.84
N LEU A 88 9.35 23.49 17.36
CA LEU A 88 8.69 22.50 16.53
C LEU A 88 7.67 23.13 15.58
N GLN A 89 6.92 24.15 16.00
CA GLN A 89 5.98 24.88 15.12
C GLN A 89 6.71 25.59 13.97
N VAL A 90 7.85 26.24 14.24
CA VAL A 90 8.68 26.87 13.22
C VAL A 90 9.20 25.84 12.22
N CYS A 91 9.77 24.73 12.72
CA CYS A 91 10.24 23.64 11.86
C CYS A 91 9.09 23.01 11.06
N THR A 92 7.92 22.80 11.66
CA THR A 92 6.75 22.22 10.99
C THR A 92 6.27 23.11 9.84
N ARG A 93 6.13 24.41 10.08
CA ARG A 93 5.73 25.37 9.03
C ARG A 93 6.77 25.44 7.92
N GLY A 94 8.05 25.44 8.27
CA GLY A 94 9.14 25.49 7.29
C GLY A 94 9.25 24.22 6.44
N ILE A 95 9.12 23.05 7.05
CA ILE A 95 9.09 21.74 6.37
C ILE A 95 7.88 21.63 5.43
N ALA A 96 6.74 22.21 5.81
CA ALA A 96 5.54 22.26 4.98
C ALA A 96 5.54 23.38 3.91
N SER A 97 6.61 24.20 3.83
CA SER A 97 6.74 25.27 2.84
C SER A 97 6.81 24.71 1.41
N VAL A 98 6.42 25.50 0.42
CA VAL A 98 6.62 25.20 -1.01
C VAL A 98 8.03 25.57 -1.47
N ASP A 99 8.71 26.45 -0.74
CA ASP A 99 10.07 26.90 -1.03
C ASP A 99 11.12 25.91 -0.52
N SER A 100 11.92 25.34 -1.43
CA SER A 100 12.95 24.35 -1.10
C SER A 100 14.06 24.91 -0.19
N GLY A 101 14.37 26.20 -0.26
CA GLY A 101 15.33 26.84 0.65
C GLY A 101 14.80 26.91 2.07
N VAL A 102 13.51 27.25 2.23
CA VAL A 102 12.84 27.24 3.53
C VAL A 102 12.75 25.81 4.09
N GLN A 103 12.44 24.82 3.25
CA GLN A 103 12.41 23.42 3.65
C GLN A 103 13.78 22.92 4.14
N ASP A 104 14.85 23.19 3.37
CA ASP A 104 16.22 22.82 3.73
C ASP A 104 16.64 23.47 5.05
N ALA A 105 16.37 24.76 5.22
CA ALA A 105 16.75 25.49 6.40
C ALA A 105 15.99 25.00 7.66
N ALA A 106 14.69 24.75 7.54
CA ALA A 106 13.88 24.23 8.64
C ALA A 106 14.27 22.80 9.03
N LEU A 107 14.61 21.97 8.05
CA LEU A 107 15.03 20.59 8.26
C LEU A 107 16.42 20.49 8.87
N ARG A 108 17.37 21.32 8.42
CA ARG A 108 18.69 21.45 9.05
C ARG A 108 18.57 21.95 10.48
N LEU A 109 17.69 22.92 10.75
CA LEU A 109 17.45 23.42 12.10
C LEU A 109 16.94 22.28 13.00
N LEU A 110 15.93 21.53 12.54
CA LEU A 110 15.41 20.38 13.28
C LEU A 110 16.49 19.32 13.52
N CYS A 111 17.29 19.02 12.50
CA CYS A 111 18.41 18.08 12.59
C CYS A 111 19.44 18.54 13.64
N SER A 112 19.87 19.81 13.60
CA SER A 112 20.82 20.38 14.58
C SER A 112 20.30 20.31 16.01
N LEU A 113 19.01 20.51 16.23
CA LEU A 113 18.40 20.40 17.56
C LEU A 113 18.35 18.95 18.07
N LEU A 114 18.25 17.98 17.16
CA LEU A 114 18.19 16.55 17.49
C LEU A 114 19.57 15.92 17.67
N VAL A 115 20.65 16.53 17.16
CA VAL A 115 22.04 16.03 17.32
C VAL A 115 22.54 16.15 18.77
N LEU A 116 21.94 17.02 19.58
CA LEU A 116 22.31 17.21 20.98
C LEU A 116 21.94 15.95 21.79
N ASP A 117 22.90 15.29 22.42
CA ASP A 117 22.65 14.08 23.22
C ASP A 117 22.27 14.46 24.66
N ASP A 118 21.19 15.23 24.83
CA ASP A 118 20.70 15.69 26.12
C ASP A 118 19.19 15.47 26.31
N ALA A 119 18.67 15.83 27.48
CA ALA A 119 17.24 15.68 27.77
C ALA A 119 16.33 16.51 26.85
N SER A 120 16.87 17.54 26.18
CA SER A 120 16.11 18.41 25.28
C SER A 120 15.83 17.74 23.94
N SER A 121 16.76 16.94 23.40
CA SER A 121 16.52 16.18 22.17
C SER A 121 15.50 15.06 22.37
N SER A 122 15.48 14.42 23.54
CA SER A 122 14.44 13.45 23.90
C SER A 122 13.06 14.10 24.01
N ALA A 123 12.96 15.27 24.65
CA ALA A 123 11.71 16.04 24.74
C ALA A 123 11.23 16.52 23.36
N LEU A 124 12.14 17.02 22.52
CA LEU A 124 11.84 17.42 21.14
C LEU A 124 11.39 16.23 20.29
N SER A 125 12.08 15.09 20.39
CA SER A 125 11.70 13.85 19.71
C SER A 125 10.29 13.40 20.14
N SER A 126 9.97 13.49 21.43
CA SER A 126 8.61 13.23 21.92
C SER A 126 7.58 14.17 21.30
N ALA A 127 7.88 15.47 21.22
CA ALA A 127 6.98 16.45 20.60
C ALA A 127 6.79 16.21 19.10
N VAL A 128 7.87 15.85 18.38
CA VAL A 128 7.86 15.48 16.96
C VAL A 128 6.94 14.28 16.69
N ARG A 129 6.96 13.27 17.56
CA ARG A 129 6.08 12.08 17.44
C ARG A 129 4.60 12.42 17.59
N LEU A 130 4.28 13.44 18.38
CA LEU A 130 2.90 13.84 18.67
C LEU A 130 2.37 14.90 17.69
N SER A 131 3.23 15.55 16.90
CA SER A 131 2.84 16.71 16.09
C SER A 131 2.33 16.40 14.69
N GLY A 132 2.50 15.16 14.20
CA GLY A 132 2.18 14.83 12.82
C GLY A 132 3.27 15.17 11.80
N ILE A 133 4.45 15.67 12.22
CA ILE A 133 5.50 16.14 11.30
C ILE A 133 6.27 15.01 10.58
N LEU A 134 6.24 13.77 11.09
CA LEU A 134 6.99 12.65 10.51
C LEU A 134 6.50 12.32 9.10
N ILE A 135 5.21 12.51 8.83
CA ILE A 135 4.65 12.32 7.49
C ILE A 135 5.31 13.28 6.48
N SER A 136 5.50 14.55 6.88
CA SER A 136 6.11 15.58 6.03
C SER A 136 7.59 15.32 5.81
N ILE A 137 8.33 14.95 6.86
CA ILE A 137 9.75 14.58 6.75
C ILE A 137 9.90 13.34 5.85
N SER A 138 8.99 12.37 5.96
CA SER A 138 9.01 11.16 5.13
C SER A 138 8.77 11.47 3.65
N TRP A 139 7.93 12.45 3.31
CA TRP A 139 7.75 12.91 1.92
C TRP A 139 9.00 13.58 1.35
N LEU A 140 9.77 14.29 2.17
CA LEU A 140 11.02 14.93 1.74
C LEU A 140 12.12 13.93 1.33
N LEU A 141 11.97 12.64 1.64
CA LEU A 141 12.86 11.60 1.11
C LEU A 141 12.87 11.55 -0.42
N ASN A 142 11.81 12.01 -1.10
CA ASN A 142 11.73 12.07 -2.56
C ASN A 142 11.90 13.50 -3.12
N HIS A 143 12.51 14.41 -2.35
CA HIS A 143 12.73 15.78 -2.79
C HIS A 143 13.70 15.82 -4.00
N SER A 144 13.45 16.74 -4.95
CA SER A 144 14.26 16.89 -6.17
C SER A 144 15.73 17.25 -5.89
N ALA A 145 15.96 18.04 -4.85
CA ALA A 145 17.28 18.37 -4.33
C ALA A 145 17.84 17.25 -3.42
N PRO A 146 18.94 16.58 -3.81
CA PRO A 146 19.47 15.42 -3.08
C PRO A 146 19.90 15.70 -1.63
N HIS A 147 20.38 16.91 -1.34
CA HIS A 147 20.81 17.30 0.00
C HIS A 147 19.63 17.41 0.99
N ILE A 148 18.45 17.84 0.53
CA ILE A 148 17.22 17.89 1.35
C ILE A 148 16.77 16.46 1.67
N ALA A 149 16.75 15.58 0.67
CA ALA A 149 16.41 14.17 0.87
C ALA A 149 17.37 13.46 1.84
N ALA A 150 18.68 13.73 1.74
CA ALA A 150 19.68 13.21 2.66
C ALA A 150 19.46 13.73 4.09
N THR A 151 19.23 15.04 4.25
CA THR A 151 18.96 15.65 5.56
C THR A 151 17.66 15.12 6.17
N ALA A 152 16.65 14.80 5.35
CA ALA A 152 15.40 14.20 5.82
C ALA A 152 15.64 12.79 6.37
N ALA A 153 16.45 11.98 5.67
CA ALA A 153 16.83 10.65 6.12
C ALA A 153 17.60 10.71 7.46
N THR A 154 18.58 11.61 7.59
CA THR A 154 19.33 11.82 8.84
C THR A 154 18.43 12.30 9.98
N THR A 155 17.49 13.19 9.69
CA THR A 155 16.53 13.69 10.69
C THR A 155 15.66 12.55 11.23
N LEU A 156 15.15 11.66 10.35
CA LEU A 156 14.40 10.48 10.77
C LEU A 156 15.24 9.52 11.62
N GLU A 157 16.49 9.27 11.23
CA GLU A 157 17.41 8.42 11.99
C GLU A 157 17.66 8.95 13.41
N LEU A 158 17.86 10.26 13.56
CA LEU A 158 18.01 10.90 14.87
C LEU A 158 16.73 10.78 15.71
N ILE A 159 15.55 11.03 15.12
CA ILE A 159 14.27 10.89 15.84
C ILE A 159 14.09 9.45 16.33
N ILE A 160 14.40 8.46 15.49
CA ILE A 160 14.32 7.04 15.85
C ILE A 160 15.27 6.74 17.01
N ARG A 161 16.52 7.20 16.93
CA ARG A 161 17.54 6.97 17.97
C ARG A 161 17.18 7.58 19.32
N HIS A 162 16.61 8.79 19.33
CA HIS A 162 16.24 9.49 20.56
C HIS A 162 14.85 9.13 21.11
N SER A 163 14.16 8.18 20.49
CA SER A 163 12.82 7.75 20.87
C SER A 163 12.80 6.39 21.56
N PRO A 164 11.96 6.22 22.60
CA PRO A 164 11.51 4.89 23.00
C PRO A 164 10.95 4.10 21.80
N PRO A 165 11.38 2.85 21.58
CA PRO A 165 11.01 2.07 20.40
C PRO A 165 9.49 1.94 20.18
N SER A 166 8.72 1.58 21.20
CA SER A 166 7.26 1.40 21.09
C SER A 166 6.54 2.65 20.60
N ASP A 167 6.94 3.80 21.12
CA ASP A 167 6.30 5.07 20.86
C ASP A 167 6.63 5.62 19.45
N ILE A 168 7.87 5.47 18.98
CA ILE A 168 8.21 5.88 17.60
C ILE A 168 7.56 4.97 16.58
N LEU A 169 7.46 3.67 16.85
CA LEU A 169 6.74 2.74 15.97
C LEU A 169 5.27 3.15 15.87
N ARG A 170 4.61 3.43 17.01
CA ARG A 170 3.24 3.95 17.01
C ARG A 170 3.11 5.24 16.20
N ALA A 171 4.00 6.21 16.41
CA ALA A 171 3.95 7.47 15.67
C ALA A 171 4.14 7.27 14.15
N VAL A 172 5.08 6.40 13.75
CA VAL A 172 5.35 6.05 12.35
C VAL A 172 4.16 5.34 11.69
N ILE A 173 3.43 4.51 12.45
CA ILE A 173 2.21 3.82 12.00
C ILE A 173 1.04 4.81 11.90
N GLU A 174 0.74 5.54 12.97
CA GLU A 174 -0.42 6.44 13.08
C GLU A 174 -0.32 7.63 12.11
N GLN A 175 0.88 8.13 11.85
CA GLN A 175 1.12 9.20 10.87
C GLN A 175 1.23 8.69 9.42
N GLY A 176 1.17 7.38 9.17
CA GLY A 176 1.17 6.81 7.81
C GLY A 176 2.53 6.86 7.10
N CYS A 177 3.64 6.95 7.83
CA CYS A 177 4.98 7.02 7.24
C CYS A 177 5.35 5.75 6.46
N VAL A 178 4.91 4.57 6.93
CA VAL A 178 5.12 3.28 6.24
C VAL A 178 4.50 3.26 4.84
N ILE A 179 3.34 3.90 4.67
CA ILE A 179 2.65 4.03 3.39
C ILE A 179 3.53 4.82 2.41
N ILE A 180 4.14 5.91 2.88
CA ILE A 180 5.07 6.73 2.08
C ILE A 180 6.29 5.91 1.68
N TYR A 181 6.93 5.21 2.63
CA TYR A 181 8.12 4.40 2.33
C TYR A 181 7.83 3.36 1.25
N ARG A 182 6.67 2.69 1.32
CA ARG A 182 6.23 1.75 0.31
C ARG A 182 5.95 2.43 -1.03
N ALA A 183 5.22 3.54 -1.04
CA ALA A 183 4.89 4.26 -2.27
C ALA A 183 6.14 4.75 -3.01
N LEU A 184 7.11 5.32 -2.28
CA LEU A 184 8.38 5.77 -2.84
C LEU A 184 9.22 4.59 -3.36
N LEU A 185 9.24 3.46 -2.64
CA LEU A 185 9.94 2.27 -3.08
C LEU A 185 9.35 1.70 -4.39
N SER A 186 8.02 1.70 -4.51
CA SER A 186 7.30 1.32 -5.73
C SER A 186 7.56 2.29 -6.88
N ALA A 187 7.56 3.60 -6.64
CA ALA A 187 7.89 4.60 -7.67
C ALA A 187 9.34 4.45 -8.19
N CYS A 188 10.25 3.99 -7.33
CA CYS A 188 11.65 3.77 -7.68
C CYS A 188 11.95 2.38 -8.28
N SER A 189 10.95 1.56 -8.65
CA SER A 189 11.17 0.19 -9.15
C SER A 189 11.45 0.07 -10.66
N GLY A 190 11.53 1.18 -11.39
CA GLY A 190 11.75 1.20 -12.85
C GLY A 190 13.11 0.69 -13.33
N ALA A 191 13.17 0.26 -14.60
CA ALA A 191 14.34 -0.39 -15.23
C ALA A 191 15.56 0.53 -15.43
N LYS A 192 15.39 1.86 -15.36
CA LYS A 192 16.49 2.84 -15.42
C LYS A 192 16.42 3.73 -14.18
N LYS A 193 17.14 3.37 -13.13
CA LYS A 193 17.19 4.15 -11.89
C LYS A 193 18.31 5.17 -11.96
N THR A 194 18.01 6.43 -11.65
CA THR A 194 19.06 7.43 -11.41
C THR A 194 19.75 7.14 -10.07
N PRO A 195 21.00 7.62 -9.84
CA PRO A 195 21.67 7.49 -8.55
C PRO A 195 20.85 8.05 -7.39
N ALA A 196 20.15 9.17 -7.61
CA ALA A 196 19.24 9.76 -6.63
C ALA A 196 18.09 8.80 -6.27
N GLN A 197 17.41 8.23 -7.27
CA GLN A 197 16.34 7.24 -7.04
C GLN A 197 16.84 5.98 -6.34
N ALA A 198 18.08 5.55 -6.61
CA ALA A 198 18.69 4.43 -5.91
C ALA A 198 18.90 4.72 -4.42
N ALA A 199 19.36 5.94 -4.07
CA ALA A 199 19.52 6.37 -2.68
C ALA A 199 18.17 6.44 -1.95
N VAL A 200 17.14 7.04 -2.56
CA VAL A 200 15.78 7.09 -1.98
C VAL A 200 15.23 5.69 -1.73
N ALA A 201 15.38 4.79 -2.71
CA ALA A 201 14.94 3.40 -2.57
C ALA A 201 15.70 2.65 -1.47
N ALA A 202 17.00 2.93 -1.28
CA ALA A 202 17.80 2.34 -0.21
C ALA A 202 17.33 2.83 1.17
N SER A 203 17.13 4.14 1.36
CA SER A 203 16.62 4.71 2.62
C SER A 203 15.23 4.19 2.96
N CYS A 204 14.30 4.20 2.00
CA CYS A 204 12.94 3.70 2.20
C CYS A 204 12.93 2.19 2.52
N ARG A 205 13.82 1.41 1.90
CA ARG A 205 13.96 -0.02 2.19
C ARG A 205 14.52 -0.27 3.58
N SER A 206 15.52 0.50 4.00
CA SER A 206 16.10 0.42 5.34
C SER A 206 15.05 0.71 6.41
N LEU A 207 14.34 1.85 6.28
CA LEU A 207 13.27 2.24 7.19
C LEU A 207 12.14 1.20 7.23
N LEU A 208 11.71 0.70 6.07
CA LEU A 208 10.65 -0.30 6.00
C LEU A 208 11.08 -1.64 6.64
N ASN A 209 12.33 -2.06 6.46
CA ASN A 209 12.86 -3.25 7.13
C ASN A 209 12.91 -3.06 8.64
N TRP A 210 13.44 -1.93 9.10
CA TRP A 210 13.49 -1.58 10.53
C TRP A 210 12.11 -1.62 11.17
N VAL A 211 11.10 -0.92 10.62
CA VAL A 211 9.72 -0.95 11.15
C VAL A 211 9.17 -2.39 11.15
N THR A 212 9.41 -3.15 10.09
CA THR A 212 8.91 -4.53 9.96
C THR A 212 9.51 -5.44 11.04
N GLU A 213 10.80 -5.32 11.32
CA GLU A 213 11.48 -6.12 12.34
C GLU A 213 11.03 -5.70 13.74
N GLU A 214 11.08 -4.41 14.04
CA GLU A 214 10.76 -3.90 15.38
C GLU A 214 9.30 -4.11 15.79
N VAL A 215 8.34 -3.96 14.85
CA VAL A 215 6.93 -4.27 15.14
C VAL A 215 6.73 -5.77 15.40
N ALA A 216 7.48 -6.63 14.71
CA ALA A 216 7.43 -8.07 14.96
C ALA A 216 7.97 -8.45 16.35
N TRP A 217 8.97 -7.72 16.86
CA TRP A 217 9.50 -7.90 18.21
C TRP A 217 8.58 -7.32 19.30
N GLN A 218 7.75 -6.33 18.97
CA GLN A 218 6.93 -5.59 19.93
C GLN A 218 5.43 -5.81 19.69
N SER A 219 4.92 -7.00 20.03
CA SER A 219 3.50 -7.36 19.86
C SER A 219 2.53 -6.37 20.51
N GLY A 220 2.93 -5.69 21.59
CA GLY A 220 2.14 -4.63 22.22
C GLY A 220 1.83 -3.44 21.29
N VAL A 221 2.68 -3.16 20.30
CA VAL A 221 2.43 -2.11 19.29
C VAL A 221 1.29 -2.52 18.35
N VAL A 222 1.23 -3.80 17.99
CA VAL A 222 0.14 -4.35 17.15
C VAL A 222 -1.19 -4.24 17.89
N ALA A 223 -1.27 -4.78 19.11
CA ALA A 223 -2.47 -4.72 19.94
C ALA A 223 -2.96 -3.27 20.13
N ALA A 224 -2.05 -2.35 20.43
CA ALA A 224 -2.42 -0.97 20.66
C ALA A 224 -2.83 -0.23 19.37
N SER A 225 -2.30 -0.64 18.22
CA SER A 225 -2.73 -0.14 16.90
C SER A 225 -4.15 -0.62 16.57
N VAL A 226 -4.46 -1.90 16.82
CA VAL A 226 -5.81 -2.46 16.66
C VAL A 226 -6.80 -1.72 17.55
N GLN A 227 -6.46 -1.51 18.83
CA GLN A 227 -7.30 -0.76 19.75
C GLN A 227 -7.55 0.68 19.26
N SER A 228 -6.53 1.37 18.74
CA SER A 228 -6.69 2.71 18.16
C SER A 228 -7.67 2.72 16.98
N VAL A 229 -7.69 1.68 16.14
CA VAL A 229 -8.67 1.58 15.04
C VAL A 229 -10.09 1.45 15.59
N LEU A 230 -10.29 0.57 16.58
CA LEU A 230 -11.60 0.30 17.18
C LEU A 230 -12.15 1.49 17.98
N SER A 231 -11.30 2.23 18.69
CA SER A 231 -11.74 3.33 19.57
C SER A 231 -11.82 4.70 18.89
N SER A 232 -11.09 4.90 17.79
CA SER A 232 -11.02 6.19 17.12
C SER A 232 -12.21 6.41 16.18
N THR A 233 -12.72 7.63 16.13
CA THR A 233 -13.66 8.09 15.09
C THR A 233 -12.96 8.78 13.91
N ASN A 234 -11.63 8.94 13.99
CA ASN A 234 -10.84 9.57 12.94
C ASN A 234 -10.53 8.56 11.82
N VAL A 235 -11.30 8.66 10.73
CA VAL A 235 -11.18 7.81 9.55
C VAL A 235 -9.79 7.86 8.92
N LEU A 236 -9.09 9.00 8.95
CA LEU A 236 -7.72 9.11 8.41
C LEU A 236 -6.71 8.35 9.26
N LEU A 237 -6.85 8.41 10.58
CA LEU A 237 -6.02 7.63 11.49
C LEU A 237 -6.27 6.13 11.30
N GLN A 238 -7.54 5.71 11.23
CA GLN A 238 -7.93 4.32 10.95
C GLN A 238 -7.31 3.84 9.63
N LYS A 239 -7.41 4.65 8.56
CA LYS A 239 -6.77 4.38 7.26
C LYS A 239 -5.27 4.18 7.37
N ASN A 240 -4.57 5.10 8.04
CA ASN A 240 -3.12 5.02 8.19
C ASN A 240 -2.69 3.74 8.90
N ILE A 241 -3.36 3.40 10.01
CA ILE A 241 -3.06 2.20 10.78
C ILE A 241 -3.35 0.94 9.97
N VAL A 242 -4.55 0.83 9.39
CA VAL A 242 -4.98 -0.36 8.63
C VAL A 242 -4.05 -0.61 7.45
N LEU A 243 -3.77 0.42 6.64
CA LEU A 243 -2.87 0.28 5.50
C LEU A 243 -1.45 -0.08 5.95
N THR A 244 -0.96 0.53 7.02
CA THR A 244 0.36 0.21 7.56
C THR A 244 0.44 -1.24 8.03
N MET A 245 -0.52 -1.70 8.83
CA MET A 245 -0.58 -3.09 9.30
C MET A 245 -0.65 -4.08 8.14
N GLN A 246 -1.44 -3.78 7.10
CA GLN A 246 -1.49 -4.59 5.88
C GLN A 246 -0.12 -4.68 5.20
N ILE A 247 0.59 -3.55 5.08
CA ILE A 247 1.92 -3.49 4.45
C ILE A 247 2.92 -4.34 5.25
N LEU A 248 2.89 -4.27 6.58
CA LEU A 248 3.82 -4.98 7.45
C LEU A 248 3.52 -6.49 7.52
N ALA A 249 2.26 -6.89 7.62
CA ALA A 249 1.85 -8.30 7.67
C ALA A 249 2.14 -9.08 6.37
N GLN A 250 2.19 -8.38 5.24
CA GLN A 250 2.66 -8.95 3.98
C GLN A 250 4.17 -9.26 3.98
N ARG A 251 4.93 -8.59 4.85
CA ARG A 251 6.39 -8.69 4.90
C ARG A 251 6.88 -9.59 6.03
N ASN A 252 6.07 -9.82 7.06
CA ASN A 252 6.47 -10.58 8.23
C ASN A 252 5.31 -11.45 8.76
N ALA A 253 5.58 -12.75 8.94
CA ALA A 253 4.60 -13.72 9.43
C ALA A 253 4.22 -13.50 10.91
N ALA A 254 5.16 -13.10 11.77
CA ALA A 254 4.86 -12.84 13.19
C ALA A 254 3.88 -11.67 13.37
N ILE A 255 3.96 -10.65 12.51
CA ILE A 255 2.99 -9.54 12.52
C ILE A 255 1.62 -10.04 12.06
N ARG A 256 1.58 -10.93 11.08
CA ARG A 256 0.34 -11.54 10.59
C ARG A 256 -0.34 -12.39 11.66
N GLU A 257 0.43 -13.21 12.37
CA GLU A 257 -0.05 -14.01 13.51
C GLU A 257 -0.54 -13.09 14.64
N ALA A 258 0.22 -12.05 15.00
CA ALA A 258 -0.19 -11.09 16.01
C ALA A 258 -1.50 -10.34 15.64
N LEU A 259 -1.77 -10.10 14.35
CA LEU A 259 -3.03 -9.51 13.91
C LEU A 259 -4.20 -10.52 13.92
N GLU A 260 -3.92 -11.82 13.73
CA GLU A 260 -4.91 -12.89 13.94
C GLU A 260 -5.31 -12.96 15.41
N ASP A 261 -4.34 -12.96 16.31
CA ASP A 261 -4.56 -13.00 17.76
C ASP A 261 -5.35 -11.80 18.32
N GLN A 262 -5.47 -10.73 17.54
CA GLN A 262 -6.21 -9.51 17.90
C GLN A 262 -7.55 -9.38 17.15
N ASP A 263 -8.01 -10.43 16.47
CA ASP A 263 -9.26 -10.42 15.67
C ASP A 263 -9.35 -9.24 14.69
N PHE A 264 -8.20 -8.75 14.21
CA PHE A 264 -8.12 -7.54 13.39
C PHE A 264 -8.94 -7.66 12.10
N ARG A 265 -9.05 -8.89 11.57
CA ARG A 265 -9.66 -9.21 10.27
C ARG A 265 -11.17 -9.05 10.23
N THR A 266 -11.87 -9.25 11.35
CA THR A 266 -13.33 -9.26 11.37
C THR A 266 -13.89 -7.94 11.86
N ASP A 267 -13.32 -7.37 12.92
CA ASP A 267 -13.98 -6.27 13.62
C ASP A 267 -13.35 -4.92 13.24
N ALA A 268 -12.03 -4.78 13.44
CA ALA A 268 -11.32 -3.53 13.22
C ALA A 268 -11.25 -3.16 11.73
N LEU A 269 -10.86 -4.11 10.88
CA LEU A 269 -10.71 -3.90 9.45
C LEU A 269 -12.06 -3.63 8.76
N VAL A 270 -13.08 -4.45 9.04
CA VAL A 270 -14.40 -4.29 8.44
C VAL A 270 -15.02 -2.97 8.87
N SER A 271 -14.94 -2.63 10.17
CA SER A 271 -15.42 -1.35 10.68
C SER A 271 -14.73 -0.17 10.01
N ALA A 272 -13.40 -0.22 9.83
CA ALA A 272 -12.64 0.86 9.17
C ALA A 272 -12.96 0.99 7.67
N ILE A 273 -13.20 -0.12 6.97
CA ILE A 273 -13.62 -0.09 5.56
C ILE A 273 -15.04 0.46 5.43
N GLN A 274 -15.93 0.07 6.34
CA GLN A 274 -17.33 0.51 6.33
C GLN A 274 -17.45 2.00 6.67
N SER A 275 -16.68 2.52 7.63
CA SER A 275 -16.68 3.92 8.07
C SER A 275 -16.16 4.91 7.01
N ASP A 276 -15.52 4.43 5.94
CA ASP A 276 -14.98 5.28 4.89
C ASP A 276 -15.98 5.48 3.73
N ASP A 277 -16.78 6.53 3.79
CA ASP A 277 -17.86 6.81 2.82
C ASP A 277 -17.43 6.79 1.35
N ASP A 278 -16.22 7.24 1.04
CA ASP A 278 -15.73 7.36 -0.34
C ASP A 278 -14.96 6.12 -0.81
N ALA A 279 -14.91 5.06 0.00
CA ALA A 279 -14.19 3.81 -0.28
C ALA A 279 -12.68 3.98 -0.57
N GLY A 280 -12.06 5.09 -0.19
CA GLY A 280 -10.63 5.35 -0.39
C GLY A 280 -9.70 4.33 0.28
N LEU A 281 -10.07 3.79 1.44
CA LEU A 281 -9.38 2.71 2.14
C LEU A 281 -9.48 1.42 1.33
N ALA A 282 -10.68 1.09 0.85
CA ALA A 282 -10.92 -0.09 0.02
C ALA A 282 -10.10 -0.03 -1.27
N VAL A 283 -10.12 1.12 -1.96
CA VAL A 283 -9.29 1.39 -3.15
C VAL A 283 -7.80 1.20 -2.86
N SER A 284 -7.33 1.71 -1.72
CA SER A 284 -5.92 1.60 -1.32
C SER A 284 -5.51 0.16 -1.01
N LEU A 285 -6.35 -0.59 -0.28
CA LEU A 285 -6.14 -2.00 0.02
C LEU A 285 -6.10 -2.84 -1.25
N LEU A 286 -7.07 -2.65 -2.15
CA LEU A 286 -7.13 -3.34 -3.43
C LEU A 286 -5.93 -3.01 -4.33
N SER A 287 -5.48 -1.76 -4.33
CA SER A 287 -4.26 -1.34 -5.06
C SER A 287 -3.00 -2.00 -4.50
N ILE A 288 -2.91 -2.16 -3.18
CA ILE A 288 -1.85 -2.91 -2.52
C ILE A 288 -1.86 -4.38 -2.96
N CYS A 289 -3.05 -5.00 -3.08
CA CYS A 289 -3.18 -6.38 -3.58
C CYS A 289 -2.55 -6.54 -4.98
N LEU A 290 -2.85 -5.60 -5.89
CA LEU A 290 -2.32 -5.64 -7.26
C LEU A 290 -0.79 -5.56 -7.29
N ASN A 291 -0.19 -4.65 -6.52
CA ASN A 291 1.26 -4.44 -6.47
C ASN A 291 2.03 -5.67 -5.93
N CYS A 292 1.37 -6.53 -5.16
CA CYS A 292 1.96 -7.78 -4.66
C CYS A 292 1.88 -8.94 -5.66
N SER A 293 0.94 -8.87 -6.59
CA SER A 293 0.55 -9.98 -7.45
C SER A 293 1.37 -10.15 -8.73
N ASP A 294 2.25 -9.19 -9.06
CA ASP A 294 3.13 -9.27 -10.24
C ASP A 294 4.11 -10.47 -10.19
N LYS A 295 4.19 -11.19 -9.05
CA LYS A 295 4.97 -12.42 -8.89
C LYS A 295 4.14 -13.71 -8.89
N CYS A 296 2.81 -13.65 -8.82
CA CYS A 296 1.95 -14.82 -8.99
C CYS A 296 1.80 -15.10 -10.48
N SER A 297 2.90 -15.58 -11.08
CA SER A 297 2.93 -16.13 -12.42
C SER A 297 1.69 -17.00 -12.63
N THR A 298 0.85 -16.58 -13.57
CA THR A 298 0.04 -17.47 -14.37
C THR A 298 0.81 -18.76 -14.60
N LEU A 299 0.28 -19.89 -14.09
CA LEU A 299 0.60 -21.29 -14.39
C LEU A 299 0.73 -22.14 -13.11
N LYS A 300 -0.40 -22.64 -12.63
CA LYS A 300 -0.50 -24.03 -12.18
C LYS A 300 -1.65 -24.71 -12.91
N ILE A 301 -1.50 -24.79 -14.23
CA ILE A 301 -1.96 -25.98 -14.93
C ILE A 301 -0.65 -26.56 -15.42
N GLU A 302 -0.23 -27.68 -14.84
CA GLU A 302 0.95 -28.43 -15.31
C GLU A 302 0.87 -28.49 -16.83
N SER A 303 1.84 -27.83 -17.48
CA SER A 303 1.92 -27.79 -18.92
C SER A 303 1.84 -29.22 -19.44
N CYS A 304 1.13 -29.40 -20.54
CA CYS A 304 1.12 -30.68 -21.22
C CYS A 304 2.54 -30.99 -21.67
N THR A 305 3.26 -31.77 -20.86
CA THR A 305 4.52 -32.38 -21.27
C THR A 305 4.19 -33.19 -22.51
N LYS A 306 4.86 -32.84 -23.60
CA LYS A 306 4.87 -33.64 -24.82
C LYS A 306 5.64 -34.91 -24.48
N ASP A 307 4.98 -35.87 -23.83
CA ASP A 307 5.49 -37.22 -23.78
C ASP A 307 5.46 -37.74 -25.22
N ASN A 308 6.63 -38.20 -25.69
CA ASN A 308 6.87 -38.60 -27.08
C ASN A 308 5.71 -39.45 -27.62
N PRO A 309 5.15 -39.09 -28.78
CA PRO A 309 4.07 -39.87 -29.35
C PRO A 309 4.67 -41.12 -29.97
N ASN A 310 4.37 -42.29 -29.40
CA ASN A 310 4.27 -43.49 -30.22
C ASN A 310 2.98 -43.34 -31.04
N ASP A 311 3.06 -42.52 -32.09
CA ASP A 311 2.02 -42.32 -33.09
C ASP A 311 1.88 -43.59 -33.93
N GLY A 312 0.79 -44.32 -33.71
CA GLY A 312 0.42 -45.47 -34.53
C GLY A 312 -1.10 -45.62 -34.69
N ASP A 313 -1.88 -45.58 -33.60
CA ASP A 313 -3.27 -46.10 -33.65
C ASP A 313 -4.37 -45.20 -33.03
N GLU A 314 -4.07 -43.95 -32.65
CA GLU A 314 -5.06 -43.07 -31.96
C GLU A 314 -5.81 -42.09 -32.87
N GLN A 315 -5.45 -41.99 -34.16
CA GLN A 315 -5.98 -40.96 -35.08
C GLN A 315 -7.48 -41.14 -35.45
N GLY A 316 -8.11 -42.25 -35.07
CA GLY A 316 -9.53 -42.53 -35.36
C GLY A 316 -10.42 -42.88 -34.16
N ARG A 317 -9.94 -42.78 -32.92
CA ARG A 317 -10.73 -43.18 -31.73
C ARG A 317 -11.63 -42.03 -31.25
N THR A 318 -12.94 -42.29 -31.18
CA THR A 318 -13.93 -41.39 -30.58
C THR A 318 -14.22 -41.80 -29.14
N ILE A 319 -14.23 -40.84 -28.24
CA ILE A 319 -14.52 -40.99 -26.82
C ILE A 319 -15.90 -40.41 -26.54
N ARG A 320 -16.70 -41.10 -25.73
CA ARG A 320 -17.95 -40.57 -25.18
C ARG A 320 -17.73 -40.05 -23.77
N LEU A 321 -18.06 -38.79 -23.57
CA LEU A 321 -18.05 -38.13 -22.28
C LEU A 321 -19.45 -38.19 -21.70
N LEU A 322 -19.61 -38.87 -20.57
CA LEU A 322 -20.90 -38.89 -19.87
C LEU A 322 -21.07 -37.58 -19.09
N CYS A 323 -22.13 -36.86 -19.41
CA CYS A 323 -22.51 -35.58 -18.84
C CYS A 323 -23.63 -35.76 -17.80
N ALA A 324 -24.14 -34.64 -17.27
CA ALA A 324 -25.34 -34.62 -16.44
C ALA A 324 -26.53 -35.28 -17.18
N ASP A 325 -27.48 -35.80 -16.40
CA ASP A 325 -28.74 -36.38 -16.88
C ASP A 325 -28.60 -37.60 -17.83
N GLY A 326 -27.41 -38.20 -17.92
CA GLY A 326 -27.17 -39.38 -18.75
C GLY A 326 -26.82 -39.08 -20.20
N GLU A 327 -26.65 -37.80 -20.56
CA GLU A 327 -26.32 -37.37 -21.91
C GLU A 327 -24.84 -37.64 -22.27
N PHE A 328 -24.56 -37.86 -23.56
CA PHE A 328 -23.20 -38.14 -24.04
C PHE A 328 -22.73 -37.10 -25.04
N VAL A 329 -21.49 -36.65 -24.88
CA VAL A 329 -20.78 -35.80 -25.83
C VAL A 329 -19.62 -36.57 -26.47
N GLU A 330 -19.51 -36.55 -27.79
CA GLU A 330 -18.48 -37.26 -28.54
C GLU A 330 -17.30 -36.35 -28.89
N ILE A 331 -16.07 -36.86 -28.70
CA ILE A 331 -14.83 -36.14 -29.04
C ILE A 331 -13.74 -37.10 -29.52
N GLY A 332 -12.91 -36.67 -30.47
CA GLY A 332 -11.72 -37.42 -30.88
C GLY A 332 -10.68 -37.51 -29.75
N ALA A 333 -10.16 -38.71 -29.49
CA ALA A 333 -9.19 -38.98 -28.43
C ALA A 333 -7.93 -38.12 -28.55
N LEU A 334 -7.43 -37.92 -29.77
CA LEU A 334 -6.26 -37.09 -30.07
C LEU A 334 -6.45 -35.63 -29.60
N LEU A 335 -7.59 -35.03 -29.93
CA LEU A 335 -7.92 -33.65 -29.57
C LEU A 335 -8.02 -33.48 -28.05
N LEU A 336 -8.63 -34.46 -27.38
CA LEU A 336 -8.75 -34.47 -25.93
C LEU A 336 -7.36 -34.63 -25.25
N ARG A 337 -6.50 -35.51 -25.77
CA ARG A 337 -5.15 -35.74 -25.23
C ARG A 337 -4.24 -34.52 -25.38
N GLN A 338 -4.36 -33.79 -26.49
CA GLN A 338 -3.56 -32.60 -26.77
C GLN A 338 -3.93 -31.40 -25.88
N HIS A 339 -5.19 -31.31 -25.43
CA HIS A 339 -5.72 -30.11 -24.78
C HIS A 339 -6.31 -30.33 -23.38
N SER A 340 -6.26 -31.56 -22.85
CA SER A 340 -6.83 -31.91 -21.55
C SER A 340 -6.00 -33.00 -20.85
N ASN A 341 -6.04 -33.01 -19.52
CA ASN A 341 -5.39 -34.01 -18.68
C ASN A 341 -6.27 -35.25 -18.46
N LEU A 342 -7.52 -35.25 -18.97
CA LEU A 342 -8.48 -36.35 -18.77
C LEU A 342 -7.93 -37.72 -19.17
N LEU A 343 -7.13 -37.79 -20.22
CA LEU A 343 -6.58 -39.04 -20.74
C LEU A 343 -5.24 -39.46 -20.12
N ARG A 344 -4.54 -38.58 -19.38
CA ARG A 344 -3.23 -38.93 -18.80
C ARG A 344 -3.28 -40.03 -17.75
N GLN A 345 -4.43 -40.22 -17.10
CA GLN A 345 -4.62 -41.25 -16.07
C GLN A 345 -5.26 -42.54 -16.61
N LEU A 346 -5.72 -42.55 -17.87
CA LEU A 346 -6.24 -43.76 -18.49
C LEU A 346 -5.10 -44.49 -19.20
N LYS A 347 -4.70 -45.63 -18.64
CA LYS A 347 -3.99 -46.65 -19.41
C LYS A 347 -4.96 -47.16 -20.47
N LEU A 348 -4.91 -46.60 -21.67
CA LEU A 348 -5.55 -47.18 -22.84
C LEU A 348 -4.78 -48.47 -23.17
N GLU A 349 -5.23 -49.60 -22.60
CA GLU A 349 -4.70 -50.91 -22.95
C GLU A 349 -4.88 -51.13 -24.46
N GLN A 350 -3.86 -51.74 -25.08
CA GLN A 350 -3.80 -52.00 -26.52
C GLN A 350 -5.03 -52.78 -26.99
N PRO A 351 -5.55 -52.52 -28.20
CA PRO A 351 -6.71 -53.23 -28.71
C PRO A 351 -6.28 -54.64 -29.11
N GLN A 352 -6.57 -55.64 -28.29
CA GLN A 352 -6.73 -56.99 -28.81
C GLN A 352 -8.14 -57.08 -29.43
N ASP A 353 -8.14 -57.13 -30.77
CA ASP A 353 -9.18 -57.73 -31.61
C ASP A 353 -10.62 -57.56 -31.13
N GLN A 354 -11.25 -56.43 -31.48
CA GLN A 354 -12.69 -56.43 -31.75
C GLN A 354 -13.08 -55.29 -32.68
N ALA A 355 -13.52 -55.67 -33.88
CA ALA A 355 -14.04 -54.81 -34.95
C ALA A 355 -15.45 -54.25 -34.63
N GLY A 356 -15.59 -53.61 -33.48
CA GLY A 356 -16.80 -52.88 -33.10
C GLY A 356 -16.41 -51.65 -32.29
N ASN A 357 -16.72 -50.45 -32.80
CA ASN A 357 -16.60 -49.13 -32.17
C ASN A 357 -16.11 -49.17 -30.72
N SER A 358 -14.80 -49.03 -30.50
CA SER A 358 -14.17 -49.02 -29.18
C SER A 358 -14.51 -47.74 -28.41
N LEU A 359 -15.76 -47.69 -27.97
CA LEU A 359 -16.38 -46.59 -27.25
C LEU A 359 -15.89 -46.59 -25.79
N THR A 360 -14.95 -45.69 -25.50
CA THR A 360 -14.53 -45.43 -24.11
C THR A 360 -15.45 -44.37 -23.51
N VAL A 361 -16.13 -44.70 -22.41
CA VAL A 361 -17.00 -43.78 -21.66
C VAL A 361 -16.25 -43.19 -20.48
N LEU A 362 -16.22 -41.86 -20.35
CA LEU A 362 -15.64 -41.16 -19.21
C LEU A 362 -16.72 -40.54 -18.32
N ASP A 363 -16.76 -41.01 -17.06
CA ASP A 363 -17.75 -40.61 -16.05
C ASP A 363 -17.36 -39.35 -15.24
N ARG A 364 -16.25 -38.69 -15.59
CA ARG A 364 -15.74 -37.54 -14.83
C ARG A 364 -16.53 -36.25 -15.01
N LEU A 365 -17.51 -36.22 -15.93
CA LEU A 365 -18.25 -35.00 -16.30
C LEU A 365 -19.74 -35.02 -15.93
N LYS A 366 -20.18 -35.96 -15.08
CA LYS A 366 -21.58 -36.10 -14.63
C LYS A 366 -22.18 -34.84 -13.96
N ALA A 367 -21.35 -33.91 -13.51
CA ALA A 367 -21.78 -32.66 -12.88
C ALA A 367 -22.06 -31.53 -13.88
N PHE A 368 -21.75 -31.72 -15.17
CA PHE A 368 -21.81 -30.67 -16.19
C PHE A 368 -22.87 -30.96 -17.24
N LYS A 369 -23.59 -29.93 -17.67
CA LYS A 369 -24.59 -30.01 -18.74
C LYS A 369 -23.91 -30.36 -20.07
N ALA A 370 -24.53 -31.24 -20.85
CA ALA A 370 -23.96 -31.65 -22.13
C ALA A 370 -23.76 -30.47 -23.09
N SER A 371 -24.61 -29.45 -23.04
CA SER A 371 -24.45 -28.22 -23.83
C SER A 371 -23.12 -27.49 -23.55
N ASN A 372 -22.71 -27.42 -22.29
CA ASN A 372 -21.46 -26.77 -21.87
C ASN A 372 -20.24 -27.67 -22.13
N VAL A 373 -20.39 -28.99 -21.99
CA VAL A 373 -19.35 -29.94 -22.40
C VAL A 373 -19.14 -29.90 -23.92
N GLN A 374 -20.22 -29.89 -24.71
CA GLN A 374 -20.16 -29.75 -26.16
C GLN A 374 -19.53 -28.41 -26.57
N LEU A 375 -19.89 -27.32 -25.89
CA LEU A 375 -19.26 -26.02 -26.11
C LEU A 375 -17.75 -26.10 -25.86
N CYS A 376 -17.32 -26.71 -24.75
CA CYS A 376 -15.89 -26.93 -24.46
C CYS A 376 -15.19 -27.72 -25.57
N VAL A 377 -15.79 -28.82 -26.05
CA VAL A 377 -15.27 -29.64 -27.15
C VAL A 377 -15.13 -28.81 -28.44
N ASN A 378 -16.12 -27.98 -28.75
CA ASN A 378 -16.13 -27.12 -29.94
C ASN A 378 -15.05 -26.01 -29.89
N LEU A 379 -14.55 -25.64 -28.70
CA LEU A 379 -13.48 -24.63 -28.55
C LEU A 379 -12.08 -25.22 -28.75
N LEU A 380 -11.90 -26.52 -28.52
CA LEU A 380 -10.59 -27.18 -28.62
C LEU A 380 -9.92 -27.09 -30.00
N PRO A 381 -10.62 -27.19 -31.15
CA PRO A 381 -9.96 -27.05 -32.46
C PRO A 381 -9.73 -25.59 -32.87
N LEU A 382 -10.46 -24.63 -32.26
CA LEU A 382 -10.42 -23.22 -32.66
C LEU A 382 -9.11 -22.52 -32.25
N THR A 383 -8.74 -21.46 -32.97
CA THR A 383 -7.67 -20.57 -32.49
C THR A 383 -8.12 -19.81 -31.24
N GLN A 384 -7.17 -19.31 -30.43
CA GLN A 384 -7.51 -18.55 -29.21
C GLN A 384 -8.42 -17.35 -29.53
N GLN A 385 -8.17 -16.63 -30.62
CA GLN A 385 -8.96 -15.46 -30.97
C GLN A 385 -10.40 -15.82 -31.38
N GLU A 386 -10.57 -16.88 -32.16
CA GLU A 386 -11.89 -17.38 -32.57
C GLU A 386 -12.67 -17.90 -31.38
N ALA A 387 -12.03 -18.71 -30.53
CA ALA A 387 -12.64 -19.29 -29.34
C ALA A 387 -13.13 -18.19 -28.38
N VAL A 388 -12.32 -17.15 -28.15
CA VAL A 388 -12.74 -16.00 -27.32
C VAL A 388 -13.89 -15.24 -27.98
N ARG A 389 -13.87 -15.02 -29.30
CA ARG A 389 -15.00 -14.36 -30.00
C ARG A 389 -16.29 -15.15 -29.89
N THR A 390 -16.24 -16.48 -30.04
CA THR A 390 -17.40 -17.36 -29.89
C THR A 390 -17.98 -17.26 -28.49
N LEU A 391 -17.14 -17.36 -27.46
CA LEU A 391 -17.59 -17.23 -26.08
C LEU A 391 -18.14 -15.84 -25.75
N THR A 392 -17.48 -14.77 -26.21
CA THR A 392 -17.95 -13.39 -25.96
C THR A 392 -19.33 -13.16 -26.57
N LYS A 393 -19.66 -13.81 -27.70
CA LYS A 393 -20.97 -13.69 -28.36
C LYS A 393 -22.10 -14.43 -27.64
N LEU A 394 -21.78 -15.42 -26.79
CA LEU A 394 -22.80 -16.14 -26.02
C LEU A 394 -23.42 -15.26 -24.93
N ASP A 395 -22.68 -14.26 -24.46
CA ASP A 395 -23.09 -13.29 -23.44
C ASP A 395 -23.79 -13.90 -22.21
N SER A 396 -23.35 -15.09 -21.80
CA SER A 396 -23.96 -15.87 -20.72
C SER A 396 -22.97 -16.13 -19.60
N PHE A 397 -23.06 -15.35 -18.52
CA PHE A 397 -22.21 -15.53 -17.33
C PHE A 397 -22.32 -16.94 -16.71
N PRO A 398 -23.50 -17.55 -16.52
CA PRO A 398 -23.61 -18.91 -15.99
C PRO A 398 -22.88 -19.97 -16.83
N SER A 399 -22.94 -19.83 -18.17
CA SER A 399 -22.24 -20.74 -19.08
C SER A 399 -20.71 -20.59 -18.94
N MET A 400 -20.21 -19.37 -18.74
CA MET A 400 -18.77 -19.13 -18.49
C MET A 400 -18.30 -19.69 -17.15
N GLN A 401 -19.12 -19.59 -16.09
CA GLN A 401 -18.83 -20.17 -14.79
C GLN A 401 -18.67 -21.69 -14.89
N GLU A 402 -19.65 -22.34 -15.52
CA GLU A 402 -19.64 -23.79 -15.73
C GLU A 402 -18.45 -24.23 -16.60
N LEU A 403 -18.12 -23.47 -17.65
CA LEU A 403 -16.94 -23.71 -18.49
C LEU A 403 -15.61 -23.58 -17.74
N LEU A 404 -15.47 -22.66 -16.79
CA LEU A 404 -14.25 -22.56 -15.97
C LEU A 404 -14.12 -23.71 -14.99
N HIS A 405 -15.20 -24.13 -14.33
CA HIS A 405 -15.22 -25.33 -13.50
C HIS A 405 -14.89 -26.58 -14.31
N LEU A 406 -15.45 -26.68 -15.52
CA LEU A 406 -15.17 -27.77 -16.44
C LEU A 406 -13.69 -27.76 -16.85
N ALA A 407 -13.15 -26.61 -17.26
CA ALA A 407 -11.75 -26.46 -17.66
C ALA A 407 -10.79 -26.85 -16.53
N ASN A 408 -11.10 -26.50 -15.28
CA ASN A 408 -10.34 -26.92 -14.11
C ASN A 408 -10.40 -28.43 -13.90
N THR A 409 -11.61 -29.01 -13.95
CA THR A 409 -11.86 -30.45 -13.73
C THR A 409 -11.14 -31.31 -14.74
N ILE A 410 -11.09 -30.87 -16.00
CA ILE A 410 -10.40 -31.60 -17.08
C ILE A 410 -8.92 -31.23 -17.21
N GLY A 411 -8.45 -30.20 -16.49
CA GLY A 411 -7.08 -29.70 -16.61
C GLY A 411 -6.76 -29.11 -17.98
N SER A 412 -7.71 -28.43 -18.63
CA SER A 412 -7.50 -27.81 -19.95
C SER A 412 -7.03 -26.36 -19.81
N ALA A 413 -5.73 -26.12 -19.99
CA ALA A 413 -5.17 -24.77 -19.99
C ALA A 413 -5.76 -23.89 -21.11
N LYS A 414 -6.05 -24.47 -22.27
CA LYS A 414 -6.63 -23.74 -23.40
C LYS A 414 -8.02 -23.20 -23.05
N CYS A 415 -8.93 -24.06 -22.59
CA CYS A 415 -10.27 -23.65 -22.22
C CYS A 415 -10.23 -22.69 -21.03
N TRP A 416 -9.36 -22.93 -20.04
CA TRP A 416 -9.14 -22.02 -18.93
C TRP A 416 -8.81 -20.60 -19.42
N HIS A 417 -7.77 -20.43 -20.24
CA HIS A 417 -7.36 -19.11 -20.72
C HIS A 417 -8.37 -18.42 -21.64
N VAL A 418 -9.03 -19.19 -22.52
CA VAL A 418 -10.03 -18.66 -23.44
C VAL A 418 -11.27 -18.19 -22.69
N THR A 419 -11.79 -18.99 -21.75
CA THR A 419 -12.95 -18.63 -20.94
C THR A 419 -12.65 -17.43 -20.05
N THR A 420 -11.49 -17.39 -19.39
CA THR A 420 -11.06 -16.21 -18.61
C THR A 420 -10.97 -14.95 -19.46
N SER A 421 -10.44 -15.06 -20.69
CA SER A 421 -10.36 -13.94 -21.62
C SER A 421 -11.73 -13.45 -22.08
N ALA A 422 -12.69 -14.36 -22.30
CA ALA A 422 -14.06 -14.02 -22.65
C ALA A 422 -14.78 -13.34 -21.47
N MET A 423 -14.66 -13.86 -20.25
CA MET A 423 -15.21 -13.23 -19.04
C MET A 423 -14.66 -11.83 -18.81
N CYS A 424 -13.36 -11.61 -19.05
CA CYS A 424 -12.77 -10.26 -18.98
C CYS A 424 -13.38 -9.28 -20.00
N ARG A 425 -13.83 -9.75 -21.16
CA ARG A 425 -14.48 -8.91 -22.20
C ARG A 425 -15.95 -8.65 -21.92
N MET A 426 -16.61 -9.53 -21.18
CA MET A 426 -18.00 -9.40 -20.75
C MET A 426 -18.15 -8.60 -19.45
N MET A 427 -17.03 -8.20 -18.83
CA MET A 427 -17.04 -7.46 -17.58
C MET A 427 -17.58 -6.05 -17.80
N THR A 428 -18.53 -5.66 -16.96
CA THR A 428 -19.22 -4.37 -16.97
C THR A 428 -19.25 -3.79 -15.55
N ALA A 429 -19.63 -2.52 -15.42
CA ALA A 429 -19.82 -1.88 -14.12
C ALA A 429 -20.86 -2.60 -13.24
N SER A 430 -21.80 -3.35 -13.83
CA SER A 430 -22.89 -4.03 -13.11
C SER A 430 -22.58 -5.47 -12.71
N ASN A 431 -21.62 -6.16 -13.35
CA ASN A 431 -21.36 -7.59 -13.12
C ASN A 431 -19.95 -7.91 -12.61
N TRP A 432 -19.04 -6.94 -12.53
CA TRP A 432 -17.65 -7.20 -12.14
C TRP A 432 -17.53 -7.78 -10.72
N LEU A 433 -18.41 -7.38 -9.80
CA LEU A 433 -18.40 -7.87 -8.42
C LEU A 433 -18.81 -9.36 -8.36
N ASP A 434 -19.80 -9.76 -9.15
CA ASP A 434 -20.22 -11.16 -9.25
C ASP A 434 -19.11 -12.03 -9.85
N ILE A 435 -18.45 -11.52 -10.90
CA ILE A 435 -17.28 -12.18 -11.51
C ILE A 435 -16.14 -12.27 -10.49
N PHE A 436 -15.89 -11.21 -9.72
CA PHE A 436 -14.89 -11.16 -8.67
C PHE A 436 -15.16 -12.22 -7.60
N GLN A 437 -16.37 -12.25 -7.04
CA GLN A 437 -16.77 -13.19 -5.99
C GLN A 437 -16.63 -14.63 -6.46
N PHE A 438 -17.16 -14.97 -7.64
CA PHE A 438 -16.99 -16.27 -8.25
C PHE A 438 -15.50 -16.65 -8.41
N ALA A 439 -14.68 -15.70 -8.86
CA ALA A 439 -13.26 -15.93 -9.08
C ALA A 439 -12.50 -16.13 -7.77
N SER A 440 -12.83 -15.44 -6.69
CA SER A 440 -12.15 -15.53 -5.41
C SER A 440 -12.63 -16.72 -4.55
N THR A 441 -13.93 -17.01 -4.52
CA THR A 441 -14.49 -18.10 -3.69
C THR A 441 -14.51 -19.45 -4.39
N ASP A 442 -15.15 -19.52 -5.56
CA ASP A 442 -15.63 -20.80 -6.10
C ASP A 442 -14.54 -21.52 -6.90
N VAL A 443 -13.85 -20.77 -7.76
CA VAL A 443 -12.80 -21.31 -8.63
C VAL A 443 -11.39 -20.98 -8.14
N ARG A 444 -11.25 -20.00 -7.24
CA ARG A 444 -9.94 -19.47 -6.76
C ARG A 444 -9.01 -19.14 -7.93
N HIS A 445 -9.50 -18.34 -8.88
CA HIS A 445 -8.82 -17.95 -10.10
C HIS A 445 -8.03 -16.64 -9.91
N PRO A 446 -6.73 -16.66 -9.58
CA PRO A 446 -5.98 -15.46 -9.20
C PRO A 446 -5.93 -14.41 -10.31
N THR A 447 -5.70 -14.80 -11.56
CA THR A 447 -5.64 -13.84 -12.67
C THR A 447 -6.97 -13.11 -12.90
N LEU A 448 -8.11 -13.80 -12.75
CA LEU A 448 -9.43 -13.21 -12.95
C LEU A 448 -9.75 -12.25 -11.79
N VAL A 449 -9.43 -12.63 -10.55
CA VAL A 449 -9.51 -11.74 -9.37
C VAL A 449 -8.75 -10.44 -9.62
N LEU A 450 -7.48 -10.51 -10.01
CA LEU A 450 -6.66 -9.33 -10.28
C LEU A 450 -7.19 -8.46 -11.43
N ARG A 451 -7.79 -9.09 -12.46
CA ARG A 451 -8.41 -8.37 -13.58
C ARG A 451 -9.67 -7.63 -13.12
N CYS A 452 -10.50 -8.24 -12.27
CA CYS A 452 -11.67 -7.58 -11.68
C CYS A 452 -11.26 -6.39 -10.82
N ILE A 453 -10.22 -6.55 -9.98
CA ILE A 453 -9.71 -5.46 -9.15
C ILE A 453 -9.20 -4.31 -10.02
N ARG A 454 -8.41 -4.60 -11.07
CA ARG A 454 -7.93 -3.56 -12.01
C ARG A 454 -9.09 -2.82 -12.68
N PHE A 455 -10.12 -3.55 -13.11
CA PHE A 455 -11.30 -2.97 -13.73
C PHE A 455 -12.08 -2.07 -12.76
N ALA A 456 -12.32 -2.52 -11.53
CA ALA A 456 -13.02 -1.73 -10.52
C ALA A 456 -12.27 -0.44 -10.15
N LEU A 457 -10.93 -0.50 -10.06
CA LEU A 457 -10.11 0.69 -9.82
C LEU A 457 -10.12 1.67 -11.00
N GLN A 458 -10.19 1.17 -12.24
CA GLN A 458 -10.36 1.99 -13.44
C GLN A 458 -11.72 2.69 -13.44
N LEU A 459 -12.81 1.97 -13.15
CA LEU A 459 -14.14 2.56 -13.01
C LEU A 459 -14.19 3.66 -11.95
N HIS A 460 -13.53 3.46 -10.81
CA HIS A 460 -13.47 4.47 -9.75
C HIS A 460 -12.73 5.73 -10.22
N HIS A 461 -11.65 5.57 -10.99
CA HIS A 461 -10.91 6.69 -11.56
C HIS A 461 -11.73 7.45 -12.60
N GLU A 462 -12.48 6.75 -13.45
CA GLU A 462 -13.33 7.34 -14.50
C GLU A 462 -14.50 8.15 -13.93
N LEU A 463 -15.12 7.68 -12.84
CA LEU A 463 -16.23 8.40 -12.18
C LEU A 463 -15.78 9.64 -11.39
N GLY A 464 -14.48 9.73 -11.09
CA GLY A 464 -13.85 10.82 -10.35
C GLY A 464 -14.29 10.90 -8.87
N PRO A 465 -13.61 11.73 -8.06
CA PRO A 465 -14.02 11.98 -6.69
C PRO A 465 -15.41 12.64 -6.66
N ARG A 466 -16.16 12.46 -5.56
CA ARG A 466 -17.35 13.26 -5.30
C ARG A 466 -16.96 14.74 -5.37
N GLY A 467 -17.62 15.51 -6.24
CA GLY A 467 -17.35 16.93 -6.35
C GLY A 467 -17.62 17.63 -5.01
N ASN A 468 -16.68 18.46 -4.54
CA ASN A 468 -16.84 19.34 -3.37
C ASN A 468 -17.87 20.48 -3.59
N THR A 469 -18.79 20.34 -4.54
CA THR A 469 -19.80 21.35 -4.91
C THR A 469 -20.96 21.44 -3.90
N ARG A 470 -20.89 20.78 -2.74
CA ARG A 470 -21.89 20.94 -1.67
C ARG A 470 -21.73 22.20 -0.81
N LEU A 471 -20.72 23.05 -1.06
CA LEU A 471 -20.54 24.28 -0.26
C LEU A 471 -21.37 25.49 -0.71
N LEU A 472 -22.17 25.40 -1.78
CA LEU A 472 -23.03 26.50 -2.23
C LEU A 472 -24.39 26.01 -2.73
N SER A 473 -25.21 25.42 -1.86
CA SER A 473 -26.68 25.47 -1.97
C SER A 473 -27.35 24.71 -0.81
N GLN A 474 -27.43 25.36 0.35
CA GLN A 474 -28.55 25.10 1.26
C GLN A 474 -29.83 25.64 0.61
N GLN A 475 -30.43 24.84 -0.27
CA GLN A 475 -31.87 24.88 -0.50
C GLN A 475 -32.35 23.44 -0.58
N GLU A 476 -32.95 23.00 0.53
CA GLU A 476 -33.75 21.78 0.62
C GLU A 476 -34.85 21.82 -0.44
N LYS A 477 -34.59 21.15 -1.57
CA LYS A 477 -35.63 20.50 -2.36
C LYS A 477 -35.10 19.12 -2.70
N GLN A 478 -35.91 18.11 -2.42
CA GLN A 478 -35.71 16.72 -2.83
C GLN A 478 -35.60 16.65 -4.36
N SER A 479 -34.41 16.92 -4.89
CA SER A 479 -34.07 16.59 -6.27
C SER A 479 -33.86 15.09 -6.35
N PRO A 480 -34.29 14.42 -7.44
CA PRO A 480 -33.94 13.03 -7.67
C PRO A 480 -32.41 12.88 -7.60
N ILE A 481 -31.95 11.86 -6.88
CA ILE A 481 -30.53 11.53 -6.73
C ILE A 481 -29.90 11.50 -8.12
N ASP A 482 -28.83 12.27 -8.31
CA ASP A 482 -28.09 12.28 -9.57
C ASP A 482 -27.65 10.84 -9.90
N PRO A 483 -27.98 10.28 -11.08
CA PRO A 483 -27.58 8.93 -11.47
C PRO A 483 -26.06 8.69 -11.35
N ALA A 484 -25.24 9.74 -11.49
CA ALA A 484 -23.80 9.64 -11.26
C ALA A 484 -23.44 9.52 -9.76
N GLU A 485 -24.19 10.13 -8.86
CA GLU A 485 -24.01 9.93 -7.41
C GLU A 485 -24.41 8.53 -6.96
N GLN A 486 -25.49 7.98 -7.52
CA GLN A 486 -25.91 6.61 -7.25
C GLN A 486 -24.87 5.60 -7.76
N ALA A 487 -24.39 5.76 -8.99
CA ALA A 487 -23.35 4.89 -9.55
C ALA A 487 -22.05 4.92 -8.71
N ARG A 488 -21.67 6.09 -8.16
CA ARG A 488 -20.53 6.20 -7.25
C ARG A 488 -20.78 5.48 -5.92
N ALA A 489 -21.98 5.61 -5.35
CA ALA A 489 -22.34 4.95 -4.10
C ALA A 489 -22.36 3.42 -4.26
N ASP A 490 -22.94 2.92 -5.36
CA ASP A 490 -22.99 1.50 -5.68
C ASP A 490 -21.57 0.95 -5.89
N LEU A 491 -20.72 1.66 -6.64
CA LEU A 491 -19.33 1.28 -6.83
C LEU A 491 -18.54 1.30 -5.51
N ALA A 492 -18.75 2.32 -4.66
CA ALA A 492 -18.09 2.42 -3.35
C ALA A 492 -18.46 1.22 -2.46
N SER A 493 -19.75 0.83 -2.43
CA SER A 493 -20.21 -0.35 -1.72
C SER A 493 -19.58 -1.65 -2.25
N ALA A 494 -19.53 -1.80 -3.58
CA ALA A 494 -18.91 -2.95 -4.23
C ALA A 494 -17.39 -3.03 -3.95
N LEU A 495 -16.68 -1.90 -3.99
CA LEU A 495 -15.26 -1.81 -3.64
C LEU A 495 -15.01 -2.19 -2.17
N LYS A 496 -15.84 -1.72 -1.24
CA LYS A 496 -15.77 -2.10 0.18
C LYS A 496 -15.91 -3.61 0.36
N THR A 497 -16.90 -4.21 -0.32
CA THR A 497 -17.14 -5.65 -0.30
C THR A 497 -15.92 -6.42 -0.81
N ALA A 498 -15.40 -6.05 -1.99
CA ALA A 498 -14.22 -6.69 -2.56
C ALA A 498 -12.97 -6.51 -1.68
N ALA A 499 -12.79 -5.35 -1.06
CA ALA A 499 -11.66 -5.09 -0.17
C ALA A 499 -11.72 -5.92 1.12
N VAL A 500 -12.89 -6.07 1.74
CA VAL A 500 -13.08 -6.97 2.90
C VAL A 500 -12.69 -8.39 2.52
N GLN A 501 -13.22 -8.88 1.40
CA GLN A 501 -12.95 -10.25 0.95
C GLN A 501 -11.46 -10.48 0.62
N MET A 502 -10.84 -9.61 -0.18
CA MET A 502 -9.40 -9.73 -0.49
C MET A 502 -8.52 -9.62 0.74
N SER A 503 -8.89 -8.75 1.68
CA SER A 503 -8.11 -8.56 2.89
C SER A 503 -8.28 -9.72 3.87
N GLN A 504 -9.33 -10.54 3.76
CA GLN A 504 -9.38 -11.82 4.47
C GLN A 504 -8.47 -12.86 3.80
N GLU A 505 -8.43 -12.92 2.47
CA GLU A 505 -7.63 -13.88 1.72
C GLU A 505 -6.11 -13.60 1.78
N LEU A 506 -5.68 -12.33 1.74
CA LEU A 506 -4.26 -11.94 1.70
C LEU A 506 -3.44 -12.32 2.94
N PHE A 507 -4.08 -12.67 4.05
CA PHE A 507 -3.36 -13.12 5.23
C PHE A 507 -3.45 -14.63 5.45
N ILE A 508 -4.14 -15.39 4.59
CA ILE A 508 -4.24 -16.85 4.72
C ILE A 508 -3.02 -17.57 4.11
N GLY A 509 -2.20 -16.88 3.30
CA GLY A 509 -0.96 -17.45 2.75
C GLY A 509 -0.48 -16.80 1.48
#